data_AF-A0A0G3BL00-F1
#
_entry.id   AF-A0A0G3BL00-F1
#
_cell.length_a   1.000
_cell.length_b   1.000
_cell.length_c   1.000
_cell.angle_alpha   90.00
_cell.angle_beta   90.00
_cell.angle_gamma   90.00
#
_symmetry.space_group_name_H-M   'P 1'
#
loop_
_entity.id
_entity.type
_entity.pdbx_description
1 polymer ?
#
loop_
_entity_poly.entity_id
_entity_poly.type
_entity_poly.pdbx_seq_one_letter_code
_entity_poly.pdbx_strand_id
1 'polypeptide(L)'
;MLTSRPIPDPLWHYTLARYPFLARLAPSDAQELRRLSTLFLAEKEFTGAGGIAVTDEMAVAVAAQACLPVLKLGLQLYRGFVGIVMHADEVVARREVMDETGVVHHYDEVLAGEAMDGGPVTLSWYDVQQASESAEVGYNVVIHEFVHKIDMLDGVADGIPPLQGRDEREAWATLMDEEFEQFCADVDDGYETFLDPYGAEGVDEFFAVSAEAFFVAPADFRLAHPRLYIAFRDYFRQDPAALSA
;
A
#
# COMPACT_ATOMS: atom_id res chain seq x y z
N MET A 1 -13.74 9.60 23.82
CA MET A 1 -13.97 8.37 23.06
C MET A 1 -14.70 8.76 21.81
N LEU A 2 -14.05 8.69 20.64
CA LEU A 2 -14.69 8.98 19.36
C LEU A 2 -15.72 7.88 19.08
N THR A 3 -16.99 8.16 19.35
CA THR A 3 -18.13 7.37 18.89
C THR A 3 -18.32 7.66 17.40
N SER A 4 -17.48 7.07 16.54
CA SER A 4 -17.70 7.13 15.10
C SER A 4 -18.87 6.22 14.73
N ARG A 5 -19.74 6.70 13.83
CA ARG A 5 -20.84 5.89 13.30
C ARG A 5 -20.25 4.81 12.41
N PRO A 6 -20.56 3.51 12.61
CA PRO A 6 -20.03 2.46 11.77
C PRO A 6 -20.41 2.67 10.30
N ILE A 7 -19.49 2.34 9.39
CA ILE A 7 -19.77 2.30 7.94
C ILE A 7 -21.06 1.50 7.72
N PRO A 8 -22.06 1.96 6.95
CA PRO A 8 -23.33 1.24 6.77
C PRO A 8 -23.16 -0.16 6.17
N ASP A 9 -23.97 -1.13 6.62
CA ASP A 9 -23.90 -2.52 6.14
C ASP A 9 -23.94 -2.65 4.61
N PRO A 10 -24.85 -1.97 3.87
CA PRO A 10 -24.90 -2.12 2.42
C PRO A 10 -23.61 -1.69 1.72
N LEU A 11 -23.01 -0.58 2.19
CA LEU A 11 -21.78 -0.04 1.63
C LEU A 11 -20.58 -0.94 1.96
N TRP A 12 -20.54 -1.49 3.17
CA TRP A 12 -19.50 -2.44 3.58
C TRP A 12 -19.55 -3.73 2.75
N HIS A 13 -20.74 -4.33 2.59
CA HIS A 13 -20.88 -5.54 1.78
C HIS A 13 -20.54 -5.29 0.31
N TYR A 14 -20.93 -4.13 -0.24
CA TYR A 14 -20.53 -3.73 -1.58
C TYR A 14 -19.01 -3.62 -1.72
N THR A 15 -18.34 -3.02 -0.74
CA THR A 15 -16.87 -2.89 -0.72
C THR A 15 -16.19 -4.26 -0.70
N LEU A 16 -16.62 -5.19 0.15
CA LEU A 16 -16.06 -6.54 0.20
C LEU A 16 -16.32 -7.33 -1.09
N ALA A 17 -17.48 -7.15 -1.72
CA ALA A 17 -17.79 -7.79 -2.99
C ALA A 17 -16.93 -7.23 -4.14
N ARG A 18 -16.58 -5.94 -4.07
CA ARG A 18 -15.74 -5.27 -5.07
C ARG A 18 -14.26 -5.64 -4.93
N TYR A 19 -13.77 -5.92 -3.74
CA TYR A 19 -12.35 -6.22 -3.47
C TYR A 19 -12.19 -7.62 -2.84
N PRO A 20 -12.12 -8.69 -3.65
CA PRO A 20 -12.12 -10.07 -3.15
C PRO A 20 -10.99 -10.40 -2.18
N PHE A 21 -9.84 -9.74 -2.27
CA PHE A 21 -8.73 -9.92 -1.32
C PHE A 21 -9.11 -9.49 0.11
N LEU A 22 -10.04 -8.55 0.28
CA LEU A 22 -10.61 -8.18 1.60
C LEU A 22 -11.60 -9.24 2.11
N ALA A 23 -12.29 -9.94 1.22
CA ALA A 23 -13.28 -10.95 1.57
C ALA A 23 -12.65 -12.28 2.07
N ARG A 24 -11.34 -12.48 1.88
CA ARG A 24 -10.58 -13.64 2.37
C ARG A 24 -10.39 -13.62 3.89
N LEU A 25 -10.59 -12.48 4.54
CA LEU A 25 -10.40 -12.34 5.98
C LEU A 25 -11.37 -13.23 6.79
N ALA A 26 -10.87 -13.76 7.91
CA ALA A 26 -11.73 -14.42 8.89
C ALA A 26 -12.83 -13.46 9.39
N PRO A 27 -14.01 -13.95 9.83
CA PRO A 27 -15.12 -13.09 10.23
C PRO A 27 -14.78 -12.07 11.32
N SER A 28 -13.93 -12.42 12.29
CA SER A 28 -13.43 -11.49 13.31
C SER A 28 -12.57 -10.38 12.72
N ASP A 29 -11.77 -10.72 11.72
CA ASP A 29 -10.82 -9.82 11.06
C ASP A 29 -11.54 -8.88 10.11
N ALA A 30 -12.57 -9.35 9.41
CA ALA A 30 -13.44 -8.49 8.63
C ALA A 30 -14.22 -7.48 9.51
N GLN A 31 -14.67 -7.88 10.71
CA GLN A 31 -15.29 -6.95 11.66
C GLN A 31 -14.30 -5.92 12.18
N GLU A 32 -13.08 -6.35 12.52
CA GLU A 32 -12.03 -5.44 12.97
C GLU A 32 -11.59 -4.49 11.86
N LEU A 33 -11.46 -4.97 10.62
CA LEU A 33 -11.13 -4.13 9.47
C LEU A 33 -12.20 -3.03 9.29
N ARG A 34 -13.48 -3.37 9.39
CA ARG A 34 -14.56 -2.38 9.32
C ARG A 34 -14.47 -1.37 10.46
N ARG A 35 -14.13 -1.82 11.67
CA ARG A 35 -13.95 -0.94 12.84
C ARG A 35 -12.78 0.03 12.62
N LEU A 36 -11.63 -0.47 12.17
CA LEU A 36 -10.46 0.35 11.85
C LEU A 36 -10.77 1.32 10.72
N SER A 37 -11.41 0.87 9.64
CA SER A 37 -11.83 1.72 8.52
C SER A 37 -12.76 2.85 8.99
N THR A 38 -13.68 2.55 9.91
CA THR A 38 -14.57 3.56 10.49
C THR A 38 -13.80 4.61 11.30
N LEU A 39 -12.79 4.20 12.07
CA LEU A 39 -11.95 5.14 12.82
C LEU A 39 -11.04 5.95 11.89
N PHE A 40 -10.45 5.31 10.89
CA PHE A 40 -9.65 5.95 9.86
C PHE A 40 -10.43 7.07 9.16
N LEU A 41 -11.67 6.79 8.73
CA LEU A 41 -12.55 7.79 8.12
C LEU A 41 -12.90 8.96 9.06
N ALA A 42 -12.83 8.76 10.38
CA ALA A 42 -13.05 9.82 11.36
C ALA A 42 -11.79 10.67 11.62
N GLU A 43 -10.60 10.16 11.30
CA GLU A 43 -9.31 10.80 11.54
C GLU A 43 -8.69 11.42 10.29
N LYS A 44 -9.12 11.01 9.09
CA LYS A 44 -8.57 11.43 7.80
C LYS A 44 -9.49 12.35 7.04
N GLU A 45 -8.90 13.26 6.27
CA GLU A 45 -9.60 14.23 5.45
C GLU A 45 -9.43 13.91 3.97
N PHE A 46 -10.53 13.59 3.30
CA PHE A 46 -10.54 13.31 1.86
C PHE A 46 -10.86 14.59 1.07
N THR A 47 -10.02 14.91 0.11
CA THR A 47 -10.20 16.06 -0.79
C THR A 47 -10.18 15.59 -2.23
N GLY A 48 -11.13 16.03 -3.05
CA GLY A 48 -11.10 15.77 -4.48
C GLY A 48 -10.29 16.82 -5.24
N ALA A 49 -9.38 16.40 -6.10
CA ALA A 49 -8.63 17.24 -7.03
C ALA A 49 -9.27 17.21 -8.42
N GLY A 50 -9.04 18.26 -9.22
CA GLY A 50 -9.57 18.33 -10.58
C GLY A 50 -11.11 18.39 -10.67
N GLY A 51 -11.79 18.73 -9.59
CA GLY A 51 -13.25 18.87 -9.54
C GLY A 51 -14.03 17.60 -9.25
N ILE A 52 -13.37 16.47 -8.94
CA ILE A 52 -14.05 15.28 -8.45
C ILE A 52 -14.65 15.52 -7.06
N ALA A 53 -15.89 15.08 -6.85
CA ALA A 53 -16.49 15.04 -5.51
C ALA A 53 -16.24 13.66 -4.91
N VAL A 54 -15.55 13.60 -3.77
CA VAL A 54 -15.30 12.32 -3.08
C VAL A 54 -16.61 11.80 -2.51
N THR A 55 -17.01 10.60 -2.93
CA THR A 55 -18.21 9.92 -2.44
C THR A 55 -17.91 9.02 -1.25
N ASP A 56 -18.94 8.60 -0.52
CA ASP A 56 -18.81 7.62 0.57
C ASP A 56 -18.23 6.28 0.06
N GLU A 57 -18.55 5.89 -1.18
CA GLU A 57 -17.98 4.70 -1.82
C GLU A 57 -16.47 4.81 -1.99
N MET A 58 -15.99 5.96 -2.50
CA MET A 58 -14.56 6.21 -2.67
C MET A 58 -13.83 6.16 -1.34
N ALA A 59 -14.35 6.89 -0.35
CA ALA A 59 -13.73 6.97 0.96
C ALA A 59 -13.66 5.60 1.66
N VAL A 60 -14.76 4.82 1.62
CA VAL A 60 -14.80 3.48 2.23
C VAL A 60 -13.88 2.49 1.48
N ALA A 61 -13.83 2.55 0.15
CA ALA A 61 -12.94 1.70 -0.64
C ALA A 61 -11.46 1.93 -0.31
N VAL A 62 -11.04 3.20 -0.21
CA VAL A 62 -9.67 3.56 0.21
C VAL A 62 -9.43 3.15 1.66
N ALA A 63 -10.34 3.49 2.58
CA ALA A 63 -10.18 3.18 4.00
C ALA A 63 -10.04 1.67 4.26
N ALA A 64 -10.83 0.83 3.58
CA ALA A 64 -10.80 -0.61 3.75
C ALA A 64 -9.48 -1.23 3.27
N GLN A 65 -8.92 -0.75 2.16
CA GLN A 65 -7.63 -1.21 1.63
C GLN A 65 -6.47 -0.68 2.48
N ALA A 66 -6.48 0.61 2.80
CA ALA A 66 -5.47 1.26 3.64
C ALA A 66 -5.39 0.63 5.04
N CYS A 67 -6.51 0.20 5.62
CA CYS A 67 -6.52 -0.42 6.95
C CYS A 67 -6.06 -1.89 6.96
N LEU A 68 -5.93 -2.54 5.80
CA LEU A 68 -5.54 -3.94 5.71
C LEU A 68 -4.10 -4.19 6.20
N PRO A 69 -3.07 -3.44 5.76
CA PRO A 69 -1.71 -3.58 6.30
C PRO A 69 -1.63 -3.40 7.82
N VAL A 70 -2.39 -2.45 8.35
CA VAL A 70 -2.38 -2.11 9.78
C VAL A 70 -3.43 -2.87 10.60
N LEU A 71 -4.09 -3.89 10.05
CA LEU A 71 -5.18 -4.61 10.72
C LEU A 71 -4.79 -5.14 12.10
N LYS A 72 -3.57 -5.66 12.22
CA LYS A 72 -3.02 -6.22 13.48
C LYS A 72 -1.98 -5.32 14.14
N LEU A 73 -1.68 -4.19 13.52
CA LEU A 73 -0.66 -3.24 13.97
C LEU A 73 -1.31 -2.03 14.64
N GLY A 74 -2.42 -1.52 14.09
CA GLY A 74 -3.18 -0.37 14.58
C GLY A 74 -2.90 0.92 13.80
N LEU A 75 -3.86 1.85 13.85
CA LEU A 75 -3.83 3.11 13.08
C LEU A 75 -2.74 4.11 13.49
N GLN A 76 -2.05 3.89 14.61
CA GLN A 76 -0.97 4.78 15.04
C GLN A 76 0.20 4.82 14.05
N LEU A 77 0.33 3.82 13.18
CA LEU A 77 1.31 3.85 12.08
C LEU A 77 0.96 4.90 11.01
N TYR A 78 -0.30 5.33 10.93
CA TYR A 78 -0.74 6.39 10.02
C TYR A 78 -0.84 7.77 10.69
N ARG A 79 -0.24 7.98 11.87
CA ARG A 79 -0.34 9.27 12.57
C ARG A 79 0.34 10.44 11.85
N GLY A 80 1.25 10.16 10.91
CA GLY A 80 2.10 11.16 10.25
C GLY A 80 1.40 12.05 9.22
N PHE A 81 0.16 11.74 8.83
CA PHE A 81 -0.58 12.52 7.82
C PHE A 81 -2.08 12.59 8.15
N VAL A 82 -2.77 13.56 7.54
CA VAL A 82 -4.23 13.72 7.69
C VAL A 82 -4.94 13.69 6.34
N GLY A 83 -4.38 14.37 5.33
CA GLY A 83 -5.00 14.54 4.02
C GLY A 83 -4.86 13.33 3.10
N ILE A 84 -5.92 13.05 2.35
CA ILE A 84 -5.95 12.11 1.23
C ILE A 84 -6.55 12.85 0.03
N VAL A 85 -5.79 12.96 -1.05
CA VAL A 85 -6.20 13.66 -2.27
C VAL A 85 -6.61 12.63 -3.32
N MET A 86 -7.85 12.73 -3.76
CA MET A 86 -8.43 11.84 -4.78
C MET A 86 -8.46 12.54 -6.14
N HIS A 87 -7.94 11.89 -7.17
CA HIS A 87 -8.05 12.29 -8.56
C HIS A 87 -9.03 11.38 -9.31
N ALA A 88 -9.62 11.87 -10.40
CA ALA A 88 -10.58 11.09 -11.19
C ALA A 88 -9.91 10.05 -12.09
N ASP A 89 -8.91 10.48 -12.85
CA ASP A 89 -8.16 9.67 -13.80
C ASP A 89 -6.79 9.29 -13.20
N GLU A 90 -6.07 8.39 -13.88
CA GLU A 90 -4.67 8.04 -13.56
C GLU A 90 -3.87 9.33 -13.34
N VAL A 91 -3.26 9.45 -12.17
CA VAL A 91 -2.62 10.71 -11.81
C VAL A 91 -1.27 10.75 -12.51
N VAL A 92 -1.17 11.41 -13.66
CA VAL A 92 0.14 11.73 -14.27
C VAL A 92 0.61 13.08 -13.72
N ALA A 93 1.68 13.07 -12.93
CA ALA A 93 2.29 14.28 -12.42
C ALA A 93 3.05 14.91 -13.56
N ARG A 94 2.48 15.95 -14.17
CA ARG A 94 3.34 16.90 -14.88
C ARG A 94 4.02 17.80 -13.85
N ARG A 95 5.15 17.35 -13.30
CA ARG A 95 6.15 18.24 -12.68
C ARG A 95 7.37 18.33 -13.59
N GLU A 96 7.51 19.47 -14.25
CA GLU A 96 8.80 19.85 -14.85
C GLU A 96 9.73 20.30 -13.71
N VAL A 97 10.69 19.44 -13.33
CA VAL A 97 11.87 19.88 -12.57
C VAL A 97 13.06 19.89 -13.53
N MET A 98 13.52 21.10 -13.85
CA MET A 98 14.70 21.33 -14.69
C MET A 98 15.95 21.18 -13.82
N ASP A 99 16.83 20.23 -14.16
CA ASP A 99 18.11 20.09 -13.47
C ASP A 99 19.10 21.22 -13.86
N GLU A 100 20.20 21.32 -13.09
CA GLU A 100 21.24 22.33 -13.28
C GLU A 100 22.04 22.16 -14.60
N THR A 101 21.73 21.16 -15.41
CA THR A 101 22.37 20.91 -16.72
C THR A 101 21.45 21.20 -17.92
N GLY A 102 20.20 21.59 -17.68
CA GLY A 102 19.27 21.97 -18.73
C GLY A 102 18.81 20.82 -19.62
N VAL A 103 18.94 19.58 -19.12
CA VAL A 103 18.34 18.40 -19.75
C VAL A 103 16.92 18.26 -19.21
N VAL A 104 15.94 18.35 -20.11
CA VAL A 104 14.55 18.02 -19.79
C VAL A 104 14.41 16.52 -19.91
N HIS A 105 14.43 15.82 -18.78
CA HIS A 105 14.10 14.40 -18.73
C HIS A 105 12.58 14.25 -18.79
N HIS A 106 12.07 13.68 -19.88
CA HIS A 106 10.70 13.18 -19.95
C HIS A 106 10.68 11.81 -19.28
N TYR A 107 10.46 11.77 -17.97
CA TYR A 107 9.87 10.59 -17.34
C TYR A 107 8.37 10.84 -17.24
N ASP A 108 7.59 9.85 -17.67
CA ASP A 108 6.17 9.77 -17.37
C ASP A 108 6.06 9.47 -15.86
N GLU A 109 6.29 10.51 -15.05
CA GLU A 109 6.11 10.45 -13.61
C GLU A 109 4.60 10.40 -13.37
N VAL A 110 4.07 9.19 -13.32
CA VAL A 110 2.77 8.94 -12.72
C VAL A 110 2.91 9.45 -11.28
N LEU A 111 2.08 10.40 -10.89
CA LEU A 111 1.91 10.95 -9.54
C LEU A 111 1.34 9.88 -8.58
N ALA A 112 1.64 8.60 -8.83
CA ALA A 112 1.58 7.54 -7.85
C ALA A 112 2.72 7.84 -6.86
N GLY A 113 2.36 8.43 -5.73
CA GLY A 113 3.21 8.36 -4.55
C GLY A 113 4.44 9.24 -4.49
N GLU A 114 4.29 10.55 -4.64
CA GLU A 114 5.19 11.44 -3.88
C GLU A 114 4.87 11.29 -2.39
N ALA A 115 5.48 10.29 -1.76
CA ALA A 115 5.38 10.04 -0.34
C ALA A 115 6.17 11.14 0.39
N MET A 116 5.58 12.33 0.53
CA MET A 116 6.18 13.41 1.31
C MET A 116 6.01 13.10 2.80
N ASP A 117 7.08 13.22 3.59
CA ASP A 117 6.97 13.19 5.06
C ASP A 117 6.01 14.30 5.52
N GLY A 118 5.00 13.91 6.29
CA GLY A 118 3.90 14.80 6.69
C GLY A 118 2.89 15.20 5.60
N GLY A 119 3.15 14.90 4.32
CA GLY A 119 2.30 15.28 3.20
C GLY A 119 1.08 14.36 3.00
N PRO A 120 0.07 14.83 2.23
CA PRO A 120 -1.11 14.02 1.95
C PRO A 120 -0.77 12.77 1.14
N VAL A 121 -1.61 11.74 1.24
CA VAL A 121 -1.58 10.61 0.31
C VAL A 121 -2.35 11.00 -0.94
N THR A 122 -1.82 10.73 -2.14
CA THR A 122 -2.51 11.03 -3.40
C THR A 122 -2.89 9.73 -4.08
N LEU A 123 -4.14 9.61 -4.54
CA LEU A 123 -4.65 8.39 -5.18
C LEU A 123 -5.47 8.73 -6.43
N SER A 124 -5.35 7.89 -7.45
CA SER A 124 -6.31 7.85 -8.55
C SER A 124 -7.52 7.00 -8.19
N TRP A 125 -8.72 7.53 -8.39
CA TRP A 125 -9.92 6.72 -8.27
C TRP A 125 -10.00 5.61 -9.32
N TYR A 126 -9.39 5.80 -10.49
CA TYR A 126 -9.30 4.75 -11.51
C TYR A 126 -8.52 3.54 -10.96
N ASP A 127 -7.32 3.74 -10.42
CA ASP A 127 -6.51 2.65 -9.88
C ASP A 127 -7.15 1.98 -8.65
N VAL A 128 -7.76 2.78 -7.77
CA VAL A 128 -8.52 2.24 -6.63
C VAL A 128 -9.66 1.34 -7.11
N GLN A 129 -10.36 1.72 -8.19
CA GLN A 129 -11.44 0.91 -8.75
C GLN A 129 -10.96 -0.38 -9.39
N GLN A 130 -9.77 -0.36 -10.00
CA GLN A 130 -9.16 -1.48 -10.71
C GLN A 130 -8.40 -2.45 -9.79
N ALA A 131 -8.24 -2.12 -8.51
CA ALA A 131 -7.51 -2.93 -7.53
C ALA A 131 -7.96 -4.40 -7.44
N SER A 132 -9.20 -4.75 -7.81
CA SER A 132 -9.64 -6.15 -7.86
C SER A 132 -9.08 -6.91 -9.07
N GLU A 133 -8.94 -6.26 -10.21
CA GLU A 133 -8.42 -6.85 -11.44
C GLU A 133 -6.89 -6.92 -11.35
N SER A 134 -6.26 -5.83 -10.92
CA SER A 134 -4.81 -5.76 -10.72
C SER A 134 -4.30 -6.64 -9.58
N ALA A 135 -5.19 -7.08 -8.67
CA ALA A 135 -4.85 -8.06 -7.64
C ALA A 135 -4.34 -9.40 -8.21
N GLU A 136 -4.74 -9.77 -9.42
CA GLU A 136 -4.28 -11.00 -10.09
C GLU A 136 -2.79 -10.93 -10.45
N VAL A 137 -2.26 -9.72 -10.66
CA VAL A 137 -0.85 -9.46 -10.97
C VAL A 137 -0.09 -8.87 -9.77
N GLY A 138 -0.67 -8.94 -8.57
CA GLY A 138 0.00 -8.51 -7.34
C GLY A 138 0.00 -7.00 -7.08
N TYR A 139 -0.74 -6.20 -7.86
CA TYR A 139 -0.73 -4.73 -7.78
C TYR A 139 -1.92 -4.15 -6.99
N ASN A 140 -1.66 -3.18 -6.13
CA ASN A 140 -2.62 -2.39 -5.37
C ASN A 140 -2.03 -1.04 -4.88
N VAL A 141 -2.33 0.04 -5.62
CA VAL A 141 -1.88 1.40 -5.29
C VAL A 141 -2.24 1.87 -3.87
N VAL A 142 -3.38 1.46 -3.32
CA VAL A 142 -3.76 1.91 -1.96
C VAL A 142 -2.88 1.25 -0.91
N ILE A 143 -2.54 -0.03 -1.09
CA ILE A 143 -1.62 -0.70 -0.17
C ILE A 143 -0.23 -0.09 -0.32
N HIS A 144 0.23 0.13 -1.55
CA HIS A 144 1.50 0.76 -1.88
C HIS A 144 1.72 2.07 -1.12
N GLU A 145 0.86 3.07 -1.36
CA GLU A 145 0.97 4.40 -0.76
C GLU A 145 0.96 4.38 0.77
N PHE A 146 0.18 3.48 1.35
CA PHE A 146 0.04 3.41 2.79
C PHE A 146 1.18 2.61 3.44
N VAL A 147 1.81 1.70 2.72
CA VAL A 147 3.05 1.04 3.14
C VAL A 147 4.20 2.04 3.16
N HIS A 148 4.29 2.95 2.18
CA HIS A 148 5.21 4.08 2.24
C HIS A 148 5.00 4.97 3.48
N LYS A 149 3.75 5.19 3.91
CA LYS A 149 3.47 5.90 5.18
C LYS A 149 3.88 5.12 6.43
N ILE A 150 3.96 3.79 6.36
CA ILE A 150 4.51 2.96 7.45
C ILE A 150 6.04 3.09 7.46
N ASP A 151 6.67 2.98 6.30
CA ASP A 151 8.12 3.04 6.13
C ASP A 151 8.67 4.37 6.66
N MET A 152 8.13 5.48 6.16
CA MET A 152 8.53 6.83 6.56
C MET A 152 8.13 7.23 7.99
N LEU A 153 7.59 6.35 8.82
CA LEU A 153 7.14 6.73 10.16
C LEU A 153 8.32 7.19 11.06
N ASP A 154 9.53 6.72 10.80
CA ASP A 154 10.75 7.21 11.47
C ASP A 154 11.51 8.30 10.68
N GLY A 155 10.93 8.77 9.57
CA GLY A 155 11.39 9.89 8.76
C GLY A 155 12.27 9.51 7.57
N VAL A 156 12.46 8.23 7.31
CA VAL A 156 13.27 7.71 6.19
C VAL A 156 12.43 6.73 5.37
N ALA A 157 12.54 6.79 4.05
CA ALA A 157 12.05 5.75 3.16
C ALA A 157 13.24 4.84 2.81
N ASP A 158 13.41 3.75 3.57
CA ASP A 158 14.50 2.79 3.41
C ASP A 158 14.02 1.34 3.33
N GLY A 159 12.69 1.13 3.22
CA GLY A 159 12.08 -0.19 3.21
C GLY A 159 12.17 -0.91 4.56
N ILE A 160 12.49 -0.20 5.66
CA ILE A 160 12.63 -0.74 7.00
C ILE A 160 11.53 -0.17 7.90
N PRO A 161 10.39 -0.85 8.02
CA PRO A 161 9.29 -0.34 8.80
C PRO A 161 9.61 -0.37 10.31
N PRO A 162 8.80 0.30 11.16
CA PRO A 162 9.01 0.34 12.60
C PRO A 162 9.04 -1.05 13.27
N LEU A 163 10.24 -1.50 13.67
CA LEU A 163 10.51 -2.76 14.37
C LEU A 163 10.88 -2.51 15.85
N GLN A 164 10.61 -3.48 16.73
CA GLN A 164 10.74 -3.28 18.18
C GLN A 164 12.17 -3.43 18.69
N GLY A 165 12.97 -4.29 18.06
CA GLY A 165 14.34 -4.59 18.45
C GLY A 165 15.38 -4.19 17.39
N ARG A 166 16.62 -3.93 17.86
CA ARG A 166 17.78 -3.75 16.97
C ARG A 166 18.03 -4.99 16.11
N ASP A 167 18.05 -6.16 16.74
CA ASP A 167 18.33 -7.42 16.05
C ASP A 167 17.27 -7.73 14.99
N GLU A 168 15.99 -7.41 15.26
CA GLU A 168 14.90 -7.53 14.26
C GLU A 168 15.12 -6.58 13.09
N ARG A 169 15.50 -5.32 13.37
CA ARG A 169 15.79 -4.32 12.34
C ARG A 169 16.99 -4.74 11.47
N GLU A 170 18.06 -5.22 12.08
CA GLU A 170 19.26 -5.68 11.36
C GLU A 170 18.97 -6.93 10.51
N ALA A 171 18.17 -7.87 11.04
CA ALA A 171 17.76 -9.06 10.29
C ALA A 171 16.82 -8.71 9.12
N TRP A 172 15.90 -7.76 9.32
CA TRP A 172 15.02 -7.25 8.27
C TRP A 172 15.83 -6.55 7.16
N ALA A 173 16.70 -5.60 7.54
CA ALA A 173 17.53 -4.87 6.59
C ALA A 173 18.40 -5.81 5.76
N THR A 174 19.07 -6.78 6.41
CA THR A 174 19.89 -7.78 5.71
C THR A 174 19.06 -8.59 4.70
N LEU A 175 17.86 -9.03 5.09
CA LEU A 175 16.97 -9.76 4.19
C LEU A 175 16.51 -8.90 3.01
N MET A 176 16.08 -7.66 3.27
CA MET A 176 15.61 -6.75 2.25
C MET A 176 16.72 -6.42 1.25
N ASP A 177 17.92 -6.11 1.74
CA ASP A 177 19.08 -5.83 0.88
C ASP A 177 19.39 -7.03 -0.03
N GLU A 178 19.46 -8.25 0.52
CA GLU A 178 19.74 -9.46 -0.26
C GLU A 178 18.67 -9.75 -1.33
N GLU A 179 17.39 -9.63 -0.98
CA GLU A 179 16.28 -9.91 -1.92
C GLU A 179 16.14 -8.79 -2.96
N PHE A 180 16.40 -7.54 -2.58
CA PHE A 180 16.41 -6.38 -3.48
C PHE A 180 17.57 -6.46 -4.49
N GLU A 181 18.79 -6.75 -4.04
CA GLU A 181 19.94 -6.90 -4.94
C GLU A 181 19.71 -8.00 -5.98
N GLN A 182 19.16 -9.15 -5.55
CA GLN A 182 18.80 -10.23 -6.48
C GLN A 182 17.68 -9.81 -7.44
N PHE A 183 16.65 -9.12 -6.94
CA PHE A 183 15.55 -8.63 -7.78
C PHE A 183 16.04 -7.65 -8.85
N CYS A 184 16.87 -6.67 -8.48
CA CYS A 184 17.46 -5.73 -9.44
C CYS A 184 18.31 -6.44 -10.49
N ALA A 185 19.12 -7.42 -10.09
CA ALA A 185 19.89 -8.23 -11.04
C ALA A 185 18.98 -8.99 -12.02
N ASP A 186 17.87 -9.55 -11.54
CA ASP A 186 16.92 -10.26 -12.39
C ASP A 186 16.23 -9.32 -13.41
N VAL A 187 15.86 -8.11 -12.97
CA VAL A 187 15.29 -7.06 -13.83
C VAL A 187 16.30 -6.57 -14.87
N ASP A 188 17.55 -6.30 -14.46
CA ASP A 188 18.63 -5.84 -15.34
C ASP A 188 18.98 -6.87 -16.43
N ASP A 189 18.94 -8.16 -16.07
CA ASP A 189 19.15 -9.26 -17.02
C ASP A 189 17.91 -9.53 -17.92
N GLY A 190 16.79 -8.85 -17.66
CA GLY A 190 15.56 -8.94 -18.43
C GLY A 190 14.75 -10.22 -18.18
N TYR A 191 14.90 -10.84 -17.01
CA TYR A 191 14.05 -11.95 -16.60
C TYR A 191 12.62 -11.45 -16.30
N GLU A 192 11.63 -12.31 -16.56
CA GLU A 192 10.25 -12.04 -16.14
C GLU A 192 10.15 -12.26 -14.62
N THR A 193 9.90 -11.19 -13.87
CA THR A 193 9.74 -11.20 -12.43
C THR A 193 8.28 -11.29 -12.02
N PHE A 194 8.02 -11.89 -10.85
CA PHE A 194 6.66 -11.93 -10.29
C PHE A 194 6.23 -10.56 -9.75
N LEU A 195 7.15 -9.85 -9.07
CA LEU A 195 6.95 -8.47 -8.64
C LEU A 195 7.15 -7.52 -9.82
N ASP A 196 6.43 -6.39 -9.81
CA ASP A 196 6.55 -5.34 -10.82
C ASP A 196 8.01 -4.80 -10.85
N PRO A 197 8.67 -4.73 -12.03
CA PRO A 197 10.00 -4.17 -12.18
C PRO A 197 10.17 -2.76 -11.62
N TYR A 198 9.09 -1.99 -11.44
CA TYR A 198 9.12 -0.69 -10.75
C TYR A 198 9.73 -0.79 -9.34
N GLY A 199 9.62 -1.94 -8.67
CA GLY A 199 10.28 -2.18 -7.39
C GLY A 199 11.81 -2.10 -7.45
N ALA A 200 12.44 -2.05 -8.63
CA ALA A 200 13.89 -1.92 -8.78
C ALA A 200 14.37 -0.45 -8.70
N GLU A 201 13.46 0.52 -8.70
CA GLU A 201 13.78 1.95 -8.60
C GLU A 201 14.32 2.34 -7.21
N GLY A 202 13.95 1.58 -6.17
CA GLY A 202 14.40 1.82 -4.80
C GLY A 202 13.99 0.69 -3.84
N VAL A 203 14.72 0.54 -2.74
CA VAL A 203 14.42 -0.48 -1.71
C VAL A 203 13.09 -0.21 -0.99
N ASP A 204 12.71 1.07 -0.88
CA ASP A 204 11.41 1.53 -0.43
C ASP A 204 10.30 1.11 -1.38
N GLU A 205 10.51 1.24 -2.69
CA GLU A 205 9.56 0.77 -3.70
C GLU A 205 9.47 -0.76 -3.73
N PHE A 206 10.61 -1.45 -3.59
CA PHE A 206 10.63 -2.89 -3.43
C PHE A 206 9.82 -3.37 -2.23
N PHE A 207 9.90 -2.67 -1.09
CA PHE A 207 9.10 -2.93 0.09
C PHE A 207 7.60 -2.75 -0.20
N ALA A 208 7.22 -1.65 -0.84
CA ALA A 208 5.83 -1.35 -1.18
C ALA A 208 5.24 -2.39 -2.16
N VAL A 209 5.93 -2.67 -3.28
CA VAL A 209 5.51 -3.66 -4.29
C VAL A 209 5.42 -5.07 -3.69
N SER A 210 6.37 -5.45 -2.84
CA SER A 210 6.31 -6.71 -2.10
C SER A 210 5.09 -6.78 -1.18
N ALA A 211 4.72 -5.66 -0.55
CA ALA A 211 3.58 -5.59 0.36
C ALA A 211 2.24 -5.68 -0.39
N GLU A 212 2.14 -5.05 -1.56
CA GLU A 212 1.00 -5.22 -2.46
C GLU A 212 0.76 -6.71 -2.73
N ALA A 213 1.77 -7.38 -3.29
CA ALA A 213 1.70 -8.79 -3.64
C ALA A 213 1.39 -9.68 -2.43
N PHE A 214 1.99 -9.39 -1.27
CA PHE A 214 1.72 -10.08 -0.02
C PHE A 214 0.24 -10.04 0.39
N PHE A 215 -0.48 -8.95 0.14
CA PHE A 215 -1.89 -8.84 0.51
C PHE A 215 -2.85 -9.28 -0.60
N VAL A 216 -2.57 -8.96 -1.87
CA VAL A 216 -3.51 -9.20 -2.96
C VAL A 216 -3.29 -10.54 -3.69
N ALA A 217 -2.04 -11.00 -3.82
CA ALA A 217 -1.63 -12.25 -4.47
C ALA A 217 -0.78 -13.15 -3.55
N PRO A 218 -1.23 -13.46 -2.32
CA PRO A 218 -0.38 -14.03 -1.28
C PRO A 218 0.14 -15.45 -1.57
N ALA A 219 -0.63 -16.26 -2.31
CA ALA A 219 -0.24 -17.63 -2.64
C ALA A 219 0.95 -17.63 -3.61
N ASP A 220 0.90 -16.78 -4.64
CA ASP A 220 1.96 -16.63 -5.63
C ASP A 220 3.17 -15.93 -5.02
N PHE A 221 2.96 -14.90 -4.19
CA PHE A 221 4.05 -14.26 -3.45
C PHE A 221 4.79 -15.24 -2.53
N ARG A 222 4.06 -16.13 -1.83
CA ARG A 222 4.68 -17.18 -1.01
C ARG A 222 5.50 -18.18 -1.83
N LEU A 223 5.08 -18.46 -3.06
CA LEU A 223 5.77 -19.38 -3.94
C LEU A 223 7.04 -18.74 -4.55
N ALA A 224 6.93 -17.50 -5.02
CA ALA A 224 8.00 -16.76 -5.66
C ALA A 224 9.06 -16.26 -4.65
N HIS A 225 8.61 -15.70 -3.51
CA HIS A 225 9.47 -15.07 -2.51
C HIS A 225 9.20 -15.61 -1.10
N PRO A 226 9.52 -16.89 -0.81
CA PRO A 226 9.18 -17.52 0.47
C PRO A 226 9.85 -16.86 1.69
N ARG A 227 11.06 -16.30 1.52
CA ARG A 227 11.77 -15.58 2.60
C ARG A 227 11.08 -14.27 2.95
N LEU A 228 10.77 -13.45 1.95
CA LEU A 228 9.98 -12.22 2.12
C LEU A 228 8.59 -12.53 2.71
N TYR A 229 7.91 -13.56 2.22
CA TYR A 229 6.60 -13.96 2.76
C TYR A 229 6.63 -14.20 4.26
N ILE A 230 7.64 -14.90 4.76
CA ILE A 230 7.79 -15.18 6.21
C ILE A 230 8.01 -13.87 6.97
N ALA A 231 8.93 -13.01 6.49
CA ALA A 231 9.20 -11.73 7.14
C ALA A 231 7.97 -10.81 7.17
N PHE A 232 7.23 -10.72 6.06
CA PHE A 232 6.02 -9.91 5.94
C PHE A 232 4.88 -10.46 6.80
N ARG A 233 4.72 -11.79 6.84
CA ARG A 233 3.76 -12.45 7.75
C ARG A 233 4.04 -12.10 9.20
N ASP A 234 5.32 -12.15 9.60
CA ASP A 234 5.73 -11.90 10.98
C ASP A 234 5.61 -10.40 11.33
N TYR A 235 5.97 -9.51 10.40
CA TYR A 235 5.82 -8.06 10.55
C TYR A 235 4.34 -7.64 10.62
N PHE A 236 3.54 -7.95 9.59
CA PHE A 236 2.13 -7.56 9.53
C PHE A 236 1.23 -8.38 10.46
N ARG A 237 1.74 -9.49 11.01
CA ARG A 237 1.03 -10.44 11.89
C ARG A 237 -0.21 -11.03 11.23
N GLN A 238 -0.14 -11.23 9.91
CA GLN A 238 -1.22 -11.72 9.07
C GLN A 238 -0.68 -12.85 8.18
N ASP A 239 -1.50 -13.86 7.85
CA ASP A 239 -1.13 -14.94 6.93
C ASP A 239 -2.18 -15.06 5.82
N PRO A 240 -2.17 -14.15 4.82
CA PRO A 240 -3.23 -14.11 3.81
C PRO A 240 -3.24 -15.35 2.89
N ALA A 241 -2.09 -16.03 2.70
CA ALA A 241 -2.03 -17.26 1.91
C ALA A 241 -2.65 -18.46 2.64
N ALA A 242 -2.67 -18.47 3.97
CA ALA A 242 -3.36 -19.52 4.75
C ALA A 242 -4.89 -19.39 4.68
N LEU A 243 -5.40 -18.19 4.38
CA LEU A 243 -6.83 -17.90 4.23
C LEU A 243 -7.34 -18.06 2.79
N SER A 244 -6.42 -18.21 1.83
CA SER A 244 -6.71 -18.34 0.40
C SER A 244 -6.86 -19.80 -0.07
N ALA A 245 -6.78 -20.77 0.85
CA ALA A 245 -6.81 -22.21 0.58
C ALA A 245 -8.19 -22.85 0.86
#